data_AF-A0A953MIB6-F1
#
_entry.id   AF-A0A953MIB6-F1
#
_cell.length_a   1.000
_cell.length_b   1.000
_cell.length_c   1.000
_cell.angle_alpha   90.00
_cell.angle_beta   90.00
_cell.angle_gamma   90.00
#
_symmetry.space_group_name_H-M   'P 1'
#
loop_
_entity.id
_entity.type
_entity.pdbx_description
1 polymer ?
#
loop_
_entity_poly.entity_id
_entity_poly.type
_entity_poly.pdbx_seq_one_letter_code
_entity_poly.pdbx_strand_id
1 'polypeptide(L)'
;LLYGLLLIPLFIFFRKEKNSLLRLTLVLSAFYLVYIIYIGGDILPHNRFFLPVLPLIYLSISTLVFSNTTKQSLKILLVLIIIAASFIKADYQKDFIKYTREHEIGLVKKMKIYAEYLNERSDENSTATVSTIGSFGYYYKGNLVDMVGLTDKFIAHNPIEVKEIDENIPVGWKERTYNIDYIFSRKPDFIIFPAGYKPTAFPEAALFSDQRFVNQYYVELLYSSELNQMLPFFVKRKSMLISNDTCSNYSRKWVIDFIKGNNLLLEFIKSKDESLIDKIEEYAQSIIKKRCRTEEGYLMIGLLRFHQGLFDESYKNFYKVYMNDPLNSFSIYYLMLISSKKDDSVSLTKFTRKLKEVSPGALPNMVLQ
;
A
#
# COMPACT_ATOMS: atom_id res chain seq x y z
N LEU A 1 -15.63 -4.72 -18.90
CA LEU A 1 -16.08 -3.39 -19.41
C LEU A 1 -15.91 -3.24 -20.92
N LEU A 2 -17.00 -3.20 -21.67
CA LEU A 2 -17.06 -3.14 -23.14
C LEU A 2 -16.64 -1.76 -23.68
N TYR A 3 -15.33 -1.46 -23.69
CA TYR A 3 -14.82 -0.16 -24.17
C TYR A 3 -15.16 0.13 -25.64
N GLY A 4 -15.34 -0.91 -26.47
CA GLY A 4 -15.79 -0.75 -27.87
C GLY A 4 -17.24 -0.26 -28.02
N LEU A 5 -18.11 -0.48 -27.03
CA LEU A 5 -19.50 0.02 -27.06
C LEU A 5 -19.58 1.52 -26.74
N LEU A 6 -18.49 2.13 -26.26
CA LEU A 6 -18.45 3.56 -25.88
C LEU A 6 -18.42 4.50 -27.10
N LEU A 7 -18.08 3.99 -28.28
CA LEU A 7 -18.07 4.76 -29.53
C LEU A 7 -19.41 4.74 -30.27
N ILE A 8 -20.28 3.76 -29.95
CA ILE A 8 -21.61 3.62 -30.56
C ILE A 8 -22.50 4.85 -30.22
N PRO A 9 -22.52 5.36 -28.97
CA PRO A 9 -23.15 6.63 -28.64
C PRO A 9 -22.73 7.82 -29.48
N LEU A 10 -21.42 7.99 -29.70
CA LEU A 10 -20.87 9.09 -30.48
C LEU A 10 -21.26 8.96 -31.96
N PHE A 11 -21.19 7.75 -32.52
CA PHE A 11 -21.59 7.50 -33.90
C PHE A 11 -23.10 7.73 -34.14
N ILE A 12 -23.95 7.39 -33.17
CA ILE A 12 -25.40 7.59 -33.25
C ILE A 12 -25.78 9.06 -33.00
N PHE A 13 -25.03 9.80 -32.16
CA PHE A 13 -25.24 11.24 -31.95
C PHE A 13 -25.12 12.06 -33.25
N PHE A 14 -24.24 11.66 -34.17
CA PHE A 14 -24.10 12.31 -35.48
C PHE A 14 -25.19 11.92 -36.49
N ARG A 15 -26.02 10.91 -36.21
CA ARG A 15 -27.28 10.71 -36.94
C ARG A 15 -28.33 11.64 -36.37
N LYS A 16 -29.13 12.28 -37.23
CA LYS A 16 -30.28 13.13 -36.87
C LYS A 16 -31.41 12.30 -36.22
N GLU A 17 -31.14 11.66 -35.08
CA GLU A 17 -32.11 10.85 -34.37
C GLU A 17 -33.20 11.73 -33.74
N LYS A 18 -34.47 11.43 -34.03
CA LYS A 18 -35.61 12.23 -33.56
C LYS A 18 -36.02 11.89 -32.13
N ASN A 19 -35.55 10.76 -31.60
CA ASN A 19 -35.84 10.35 -30.23
C ASN A 19 -35.03 11.20 -29.22
N SER A 20 -35.72 12.11 -28.55
CA SER A 20 -35.13 13.04 -27.57
C SER A 20 -34.51 12.32 -26.37
N LEU A 21 -35.12 11.22 -25.92
CA LEU A 21 -34.61 10.43 -24.80
C LEU A 21 -33.29 9.74 -25.14
N LEU A 22 -33.23 9.08 -26.31
CA LEU A 22 -32.00 8.46 -26.80
C LEU A 22 -30.90 9.52 -26.93
N ARG A 23 -31.20 10.67 -27.54
CA ARG A 23 -30.20 11.75 -27.68
C ARG A 23 -29.67 12.21 -26.32
N LEU A 24 -30.54 12.40 -25.33
CA LEU A 24 -30.16 12.80 -23.98
C LEU A 24 -29.24 11.76 -23.33
N THR A 25 -29.59 10.47 -23.36
CA THR A 25 -28.78 9.41 -22.74
C THR A 25 -27.41 9.27 -23.41
N LEU A 26 -27.33 9.44 -24.73
CA LEU A 26 -26.07 9.43 -25.48
C LEU A 26 -25.19 10.64 -25.12
N VAL A 27 -25.75 11.85 -25.02
CA VAL A 27 -25.01 13.06 -24.64
C VAL A 27 -24.47 12.94 -23.22
N LEU A 28 -25.30 12.51 -22.25
CA LEU A 28 -24.87 12.32 -20.87
C LEU A 28 -23.76 11.26 -20.77
N SER A 29 -23.91 10.16 -21.52
CA SER A 29 -22.88 9.13 -21.58
C SER A 29 -21.56 9.68 -22.14
N ALA A 30 -21.61 10.38 -23.29
CA ALA A 30 -20.43 10.95 -23.91
C ALA A 30 -19.73 11.98 -23.00
N PHE A 31 -20.50 12.88 -22.38
CA PHE A 31 -19.97 13.87 -21.46
C PHE A 31 -19.27 13.22 -20.26
N TYR A 32 -19.91 12.23 -19.65
CA TYR A 32 -19.34 11.52 -18.50
C TYR A 32 -18.09 10.71 -18.86
N LEU A 33 -18.03 10.13 -20.06
CA LEU A 33 -16.83 9.44 -20.55
C LEU A 33 -15.66 10.40 -20.76
N VAL A 34 -15.91 11.55 -21.41
CA VAL A 34 -14.89 12.60 -21.58
C VAL A 34 -14.41 13.08 -20.23
N TYR A 35 -15.33 13.29 -19.28
CA TYR A 35 -15.01 13.66 -17.91
C TYR A 35 -14.06 12.66 -17.24
N ILE A 36 -14.35 11.35 -17.29
CA ILE A 36 -13.48 10.32 -16.68
C ILE A 36 -12.09 10.29 -17.32
N ILE A 37 -12.03 10.40 -18.65
CA ILE A 37 -10.75 10.42 -19.38
C ILE A 37 -9.95 11.67 -18.99
N TYR A 38 -10.61 12.82 -18.89
CA TYR A 38 -10.00 14.08 -18.52
C TYR A 38 -9.41 14.06 -17.10
N ILE A 39 -10.14 13.51 -16.11
CA ILE A 39 -9.65 13.39 -14.72
C ILE A 39 -8.61 12.27 -14.55
N GLY A 40 -8.44 11.39 -15.55
CA GLY A 40 -7.42 10.34 -15.54
C GLY A 40 -7.79 9.07 -14.75
N GLY A 41 -9.08 8.86 -14.46
CA GLY A 41 -9.58 7.66 -13.76
C GLY A 41 -9.21 7.57 -12.27
N ASP A 42 -9.07 6.34 -11.78
CA ASP A 42 -8.76 6.00 -10.38
C ASP A 42 -7.70 4.89 -10.34
N ILE A 43 -6.97 4.79 -9.22
CA ILE A 43 -6.01 3.72 -8.97
C ILE A 43 -6.70 2.38 -8.72
N LEU A 44 -7.95 2.38 -8.23
CA LEU A 44 -8.62 1.14 -7.91
C LEU A 44 -8.96 0.29 -9.15
N PRO A 45 -8.88 -1.04 -9.03
CA PRO A 45 -9.12 -1.94 -10.15
C PRO A 45 -10.50 -1.81 -10.79
N HIS A 46 -10.64 -2.42 -11.97
CA HIS A 46 -11.92 -2.61 -12.68
C HIS A 46 -12.60 -1.35 -13.18
N ASN A 47 -11.89 -0.21 -13.26
CA ASN A 47 -12.39 1.01 -13.91
C ASN A 47 -13.78 1.40 -13.40
N ARG A 48 -13.96 1.34 -12.08
CA ARG A 48 -15.25 1.52 -11.40
C ARG A 48 -15.94 2.85 -11.71
N PHE A 49 -15.18 3.87 -12.12
CA PHE A 49 -15.73 5.17 -12.52
C PHE A 49 -16.65 5.08 -13.75
N PHE A 50 -16.54 4.02 -14.56
CA PHE A 50 -17.45 3.77 -15.68
C PHE A 50 -18.76 3.09 -15.25
N LEU A 51 -18.92 2.63 -14.01
CA LEU A 51 -20.17 1.98 -13.57
C LEU A 51 -21.39 2.90 -13.68
N PRO A 52 -21.33 4.20 -13.29
CA PRO A 52 -22.47 5.11 -13.42
C PRO A 52 -22.93 5.38 -14.86
N VAL A 53 -22.10 5.11 -15.89
CA VAL A 53 -22.52 5.27 -17.30
C VAL A 53 -23.28 4.05 -17.84
N LEU A 54 -23.14 2.89 -17.20
CA LEU A 54 -23.77 1.65 -17.68
C LEU A 54 -25.30 1.75 -17.77
N PRO A 55 -26.03 2.31 -16.78
CA PRO A 55 -27.48 2.49 -16.91
C PRO A 55 -27.88 3.32 -18.14
N LEU A 56 -27.13 4.40 -18.45
CA LEU A 56 -27.39 5.26 -19.60
C LEU A 56 -27.15 4.52 -20.93
N ILE A 57 -26.09 3.70 -20.98
CA ILE A 57 -25.80 2.84 -22.13
C ILE A 57 -26.91 1.80 -22.30
N TYR A 58 -27.36 1.16 -21.23
CA TYR A 58 -28.46 0.18 -21.28
C TYR A 58 -29.78 0.80 -21.71
N LEU A 59 -30.10 2.02 -21.25
CA LEU A 59 -31.27 2.78 -21.72
C LEU A 59 -31.16 3.14 -23.21
N SER A 60 -29.96 3.49 -23.67
CA SER A 60 -29.72 3.80 -25.08
C SER A 60 -29.87 2.56 -25.97
N ILE A 61 -29.37 1.41 -25.51
CA ILE A 61 -29.54 0.13 -26.19
C ILE A 61 -31.02 -0.29 -26.18
N SER A 62 -31.71 -0.19 -25.05
CA SER A 62 -33.11 -0.60 -24.95
C SER A 62 -34.01 0.25 -25.85
N THR A 63 -33.83 1.56 -25.88
CA THR A 63 -34.58 2.45 -26.78
C THR A 63 -34.35 2.11 -28.26
N LEU A 64 -33.15 1.71 -28.66
CA LEU A 64 -32.84 1.23 -30.03
C LEU A 64 -33.43 -0.16 -30.34
N VAL A 65 -33.45 -1.06 -29.36
CA VAL A 65 -34.04 -2.41 -29.51
C VAL A 65 -35.56 -2.34 -29.56
N PHE A 66 -36.19 -1.48 -28.77
CA PHE A 66 -37.65 -1.35 -28.73
C PHE A 66 -38.21 -0.33 -29.74
N SER A 67 -37.36 0.39 -30.49
CA SER A 67 -37.86 1.29 -31.54
C SER A 67 -38.43 0.51 -32.73
N ASN A 68 -39.58 0.94 -33.25
CA ASN A 68 -40.18 0.36 -34.45
C ASN A 68 -39.42 0.73 -35.75
N THR A 69 -38.42 1.60 -35.66
CA THR A 69 -37.65 2.11 -36.79
C THR A 69 -36.52 1.18 -37.24
N THR A 70 -36.14 0.19 -36.42
CA THR A 70 -34.98 -0.68 -36.66
C THR A 70 -35.42 -2.07 -37.13
N LYS A 71 -34.76 -2.63 -38.14
CA LYS A 71 -35.06 -4.00 -38.63
C LYS A 71 -34.84 -5.05 -37.52
N GLN A 72 -35.74 -6.01 -37.42
CA GLN A 72 -35.70 -7.07 -36.38
C GLN A 72 -34.39 -7.87 -36.38
N SER A 73 -33.83 -8.16 -37.54
CA SER A 73 -32.55 -8.88 -37.67
C SER A 73 -31.37 -8.12 -37.06
N LEU A 74 -31.35 -6.79 -37.19
CA LEU A 74 -30.33 -5.92 -36.59
C LEU A 74 -30.43 -5.89 -35.06
N LYS A 75 -31.66 -5.90 -34.52
CA LYS A 75 -31.89 -5.96 -33.06
C LYS A 75 -31.37 -7.28 -32.47
N ILE A 76 -31.72 -8.41 -33.11
CA ILE A 76 -31.25 -9.74 -32.71
C ILE A 76 -29.73 -9.80 -32.77
N LEU A 77 -29.12 -9.31 -33.85
CA LEU A 77 -27.68 -9.26 -34.00
C LEU A 77 -27.01 -8.44 -32.89
N LEU A 78 -27.55 -7.25 -32.56
CA LEU A 78 -27.02 -6.41 -31.48
C LEU A 78 -27.06 -7.13 -30.12
N VAL A 79 -28.18 -7.79 -29.80
CA VAL A 79 -28.31 -8.56 -28.56
C VAL A 79 -27.29 -9.71 -28.53
N LEU A 80 -27.17 -10.46 -29.63
CA LEU A 80 -26.19 -11.54 -29.74
C LEU A 80 -24.74 -11.05 -29.59
N ILE A 81 -24.41 -9.89 -30.19
CA ILE A 81 -23.09 -9.26 -30.04
C ILE A 81 -22.84 -8.89 -28.58
N ILE A 82 -23.80 -8.29 -27.89
CA ILE A 82 -23.65 -7.91 -26.48
C ILE A 82 -23.44 -9.15 -25.61
N ILE A 83 -24.22 -10.21 -25.83
CA ILE A 83 -24.09 -11.49 -25.12
C ILE A 83 -22.71 -12.10 -25.38
N ALA A 84 -22.33 -12.26 -26.65
CA ALA A 84 -21.04 -12.83 -27.04
C ALA A 84 -19.87 -12.03 -26.46
N ALA A 85 -19.90 -10.71 -26.57
CA ALA A 85 -18.85 -9.83 -26.05
C ALA A 85 -18.79 -9.84 -24.52
N SER A 86 -19.92 -10.08 -23.83
CA SER A 86 -19.96 -10.26 -22.38
C SER A 86 -19.30 -11.58 -21.97
N PHE A 87 -19.58 -12.69 -22.66
CA PHE A 87 -18.97 -13.99 -22.39
C PHE A 87 -17.46 -14.00 -22.67
N ILE A 88 -17.04 -13.52 -23.84
CA ILE A 88 -15.60 -13.43 -24.21
C ILE A 88 -14.84 -12.62 -23.16
N LYS A 89 -15.44 -11.50 -22.71
CA LYS A 89 -14.78 -10.65 -21.73
C LYS A 89 -14.79 -11.22 -20.31
N ALA A 90 -15.85 -11.90 -19.91
CA ALA A 90 -15.92 -12.56 -18.62
C ALA A 90 -14.83 -13.63 -18.50
N ASP A 91 -14.59 -14.40 -19.57
CA ASP A 91 -13.53 -15.40 -19.62
C ASP A 91 -12.14 -14.75 -19.59
N TYR A 92 -11.90 -13.77 -20.47
CA TYR A 92 -10.62 -13.05 -20.54
C TYR A 92 -10.24 -12.33 -19.24
N GLN A 93 -11.21 -11.77 -18.51
CA GLN A 93 -10.95 -11.02 -17.27
C GLN A 93 -10.99 -11.89 -16.02
N LYS A 94 -11.32 -13.18 -16.11
CA LYS A 94 -11.56 -14.04 -14.96
C LYS A 94 -10.37 -14.10 -14.00
N ASP A 95 -9.18 -14.37 -14.52
CA ASP A 95 -7.97 -14.51 -13.70
C ASP A 95 -7.54 -13.18 -13.09
N PHE A 96 -7.66 -12.08 -13.85
CA PHE A 96 -7.38 -10.74 -13.33
C PHE A 96 -8.36 -10.32 -12.23
N ILE A 97 -9.65 -10.62 -12.38
CA ILE A 97 -10.67 -10.37 -11.36
C ILE A 97 -10.39 -11.23 -10.13
N LYS A 98 -10.07 -12.51 -10.30
CA LYS A 98 -9.73 -13.40 -9.19
C LYS A 98 -8.50 -12.89 -8.43
N TYR A 99 -7.43 -12.56 -9.16
CA TYR A 99 -6.19 -12.01 -8.60
C TYR A 99 -6.45 -10.73 -7.79
N THR A 100 -7.10 -9.74 -8.39
CA THR A 100 -7.40 -8.46 -7.70
C THR A 100 -8.32 -8.66 -6.49
N ARG A 101 -9.35 -9.52 -6.61
CA ARG A 101 -10.23 -9.86 -5.48
C ARG A 101 -9.47 -10.50 -4.32
N GLU A 102 -8.55 -11.43 -4.61
CA GLU A 102 -7.73 -12.07 -3.58
C GLU A 102 -6.80 -11.06 -2.89
N HIS A 103 -6.23 -10.11 -3.63
CA HIS A 103 -5.41 -9.03 -3.07
C HIS A 103 -6.23 -8.10 -2.15
N GLU A 104 -7.43 -7.71 -2.58
CA GLU A 104 -8.34 -6.89 -1.78
C GLU A 104 -8.80 -7.61 -0.51
N ILE A 105 -9.17 -8.89 -0.61
CA ILE A 105 -9.52 -9.70 0.57
C ILE A 105 -8.34 -9.81 1.52
N GLY A 106 -7.13 -10.04 1.00
CA GLY A 106 -5.90 -10.08 1.79
C GLY A 106 -5.62 -8.76 2.50
N LEU A 107 -5.82 -7.64 1.82
CA LEU A 107 -5.67 -6.30 2.40
C LEU A 107 -6.69 -6.06 3.51
N VAL A 108 -7.98 -6.28 3.24
CA VAL A 108 -9.07 -6.14 4.23
C VAL A 108 -8.79 -6.98 5.46
N LYS A 109 -8.44 -8.26 5.27
CA LYS A 109 -8.13 -9.19 6.36
C LYS A 109 -6.93 -8.72 7.18
N LYS A 110 -5.84 -8.31 6.53
CA LYS A 110 -4.65 -7.76 7.20
C LYS A 110 -4.96 -6.51 8.03
N MET A 111 -5.72 -5.57 7.46
CA MET A 111 -6.07 -4.33 8.15
C MET A 111 -7.01 -4.60 9.35
N LYS A 112 -7.91 -5.57 9.24
CA LYS A 112 -8.72 -6.05 10.37
C LYS A 112 -7.85 -6.63 11.48
N ILE A 113 -6.89 -7.50 11.15
CA ILE A 113 -5.98 -8.13 12.13
C ILE A 113 -5.17 -7.07 12.88
N TYR A 114 -4.66 -6.04 12.20
CA TYR A 114 -4.02 -4.91 12.89
C TYR A 114 -4.95 -4.24 13.89
N ALA A 115 -6.19 -3.94 13.49
CA ALA A 115 -7.16 -3.27 14.36
C ALA A 115 -7.50 -4.11 15.61
N GLU A 116 -7.79 -5.40 15.42
CA GLU A 116 -8.11 -6.32 16.52
C GLU A 116 -6.92 -6.48 17.47
N TYR A 117 -5.72 -6.67 16.94
CA TYR A 117 -4.51 -6.79 17.74
C TYR A 117 -4.23 -5.52 18.57
N LEU A 118 -4.42 -4.35 17.99
CA LEU A 118 -4.20 -3.09 18.70
C LEU A 118 -5.29 -2.82 19.75
N ASN A 119 -6.54 -3.23 19.50
CA ASN A 119 -7.62 -3.11 20.49
C ASN A 119 -7.33 -3.90 21.78
N GLU A 120 -6.59 -5.00 21.72
CA GLU A 120 -6.20 -5.80 22.90
C GLU A 120 -5.11 -5.12 23.75
N ARG A 121 -4.38 -4.17 23.16
CA ARG A 121 -3.17 -3.56 23.75
C ARG A 121 -3.28 -2.08 24.04
N SER A 122 -4.39 -1.47 23.63
CA SER A 122 -4.59 -0.03 23.67
C SER A 122 -5.95 0.31 24.27
N ASP A 123 -6.06 1.50 24.85
CA ASP A 123 -7.32 2.02 25.36
C ASP A 123 -8.04 2.82 24.26
N GLU A 124 -9.28 3.25 24.54
CA GLU A 124 -10.07 4.06 23.60
C GLU A 124 -9.46 5.45 23.34
N ASN A 125 -8.53 5.90 24.19
CA ASN A 125 -7.83 7.18 24.02
C ASN A 125 -6.63 7.07 23.08
N SER A 126 -6.14 5.86 22.84
CA SER A 126 -4.99 5.59 21.99
C SER A 126 -5.27 6.03 20.56
N THR A 127 -4.27 6.62 19.92
CA THR A 127 -4.41 7.20 18.58
C THR A 127 -3.65 6.37 17.55
N ALA A 128 -4.34 5.90 16.52
CA ALA A 128 -3.74 5.27 15.35
C ALA A 128 -3.79 6.21 14.15
N THR A 129 -2.76 6.14 13.31
CA THR A 129 -2.74 6.83 12.02
C THR A 129 -2.55 5.81 10.90
N VAL A 130 -3.39 5.90 9.86
CA VAL A 130 -3.43 4.95 8.74
C VAL A 130 -3.63 5.67 7.40
N SER A 131 -3.03 5.15 6.32
CA SER A 131 -3.28 5.64 4.96
C SER A 131 -4.43 4.91 4.26
N THR A 132 -4.72 3.67 4.66
CA THR A 132 -5.86 2.88 4.19
C THR A 132 -6.86 2.72 5.32
N ILE A 133 -7.77 3.69 5.45
CA ILE A 133 -8.69 3.72 6.60
C ILE A 133 -9.68 2.55 6.62
N GLY A 134 -10.24 2.15 5.47
CA GLY A 134 -11.35 1.20 5.31
C GLY A 134 -11.58 0.19 6.43
N SER A 135 -11.07 -1.05 6.28
CA SER A 135 -11.32 -2.11 7.26
C SER A 135 -10.70 -1.80 8.64
N PHE A 136 -9.56 -1.12 8.69
CA PHE A 136 -8.92 -0.82 9.97
C PHE A 136 -9.82 0.07 10.84
N GLY A 137 -10.30 1.19 10.28
CA GLY A 137 -11.15 2.15 10.96
C GLY A 137 -12.54 1.64 11.28
N TYR A 138 -13.01 0.58 10.61
CA TYR A 138 -14.25 -0.10 10.99
C TYR A 138 -14.11 -0.91 12.29
N TYR A 139 -12.95 -1.56 12.51
CA TYR A 139 -12.74 -2.45 13.66
C TYR A 139 -11.96 -1.81 14.81
N TYR A 140 -11.13 -0.80 14.55
CA TYR A 140 -10.33 -0.14 15.58
C TYR A 140 -11.21 0.75 16.46
N LYS A 141 -11.05 0.65 17.78
CA LYS A 141 -11.90 1.34 18.76
C LYS A 141 -11.31 2.67 19.26
N GLY A 142 -10.02 2.90 19.04
CA GLY A 142 -9.35 4.13 19.47
C GLY A 142 -9.56 5.31 18.50
N ASN A 143 -8.86 6.41 18.79
CA ASN A 143 -8.85 7.59 17.93
C ASN A 143 -8.11 7.30 16.62
N LEU A 144 -8.66 7.77 15.50
CA LEU A 144 -8.13 7.48 14.18
C LEU A 144 -7.82 8.75 13.39
N VAL A 145 -6.65 8.76 12.75
CA VAL A 145 -6.22 9.81 11.84
C VAL A 145 -5.97 9.20 10.46
N ASP A 146 -6.73 9.65 9.47
CA ASP A 146 -6.55 9.28 8.07
C ASP A 146 -5.48 10.15 7.42
N MET A 147 -4.33 9.56 7.08
CA MET A 147 -3.19 10.30 6.53
C MET A 147 -3.49 10.99 5.19
N VAL A 148 -4.45 10.46 4.44
CA VAL A 148 -4.78 10.90 3.08
C VAL A 148 -5.86 12.00 3.11
N GLY A 149 -6.54 12.17 4.24
CA GLY A 149 -7.60 13.17 4.38
C GLY A 149 -8.88 12.83 3.59
N LEU A 150 -9.16 11.56 3.31
CA LEU A 150 -10.46 11.15 2.75
C LEU A 150 -11.58 11.29 3.81
N THR A 151 -11.22 11.06 5.07
CA THR A 151 -12.14 11.14 6.22
C THR A 151 -11.69 12.14 7.27
N ASP A 152 -10.41 12.55 7.27
CA ASP A 152 -9.92 13.61 8.15
C ASP A 152 -10.18 14.99 7.52
N LYS A 153 -11.15 15.71 8.08
CA LYS A 153 -11.57 17.03 7.60
C LYS A 153 -10.43 18.06 7.63
N PHE A 154 -9.54 18.01 8.63
CA PHE A 154 -8.48 19.00 8.75
C PHE A 154 -7.48 18.82 7.61
N ILE A 155 -7.02 17.59 7.38
CA ILE A 155 -6.09 17.26 6.28
C ILE A 155 -6.72 17.58 4.93
N ALA A 156 -8.00 17.25 4.73
CA ALA A 156 -8.73 17.53 3.49
C ALA A 156 -8.71 19.01 3.07
N HIS A 157 -8.77 19.93 4.05
CA HIS A 157 -8.85 21.38 3.80
C HIS A 157 -7.53 22.12 4.06
N ASN A 158 -6.54 21.47 4.68
CA ASN A 158 -5.25 22.06 5.02
C ASN A 158 -4.08 21.13 4.64
N PRO A 159 -3.97 20.70 3.37
CA PRO A 159 -2.84 19.88 2.93
C PRO A 159 -1.54 20.70 2.95
N ILE A 160 -0.46 20.08 3.43
CA ILE A 160 0.90 20.61 3.40
C ILE A 160 1.80 19.55 2.78
N GLU A 161 2.04 19.71 1.49
CA GLU A 161 2.96 18.84 0.75
C GLU A 161 4.42 19.13 1.10
N VAL A 162 5.21 18.06 1.21
CA VAL A 162 6.64 18.15 1.42
C VAL A 162 7.33 18.25 0.05
N LYS A 163 8.03 19.35 -0.21
CA LYS A 163 8.66 19.63 -1.52
C LYS A 163 9.59 18.53 -2.05
N GLU A 164 10.27 17.80 -1.17
CA GLU A 164 11.16 16.70 -1.54
C GLU A 164 10.43 15.38 -1.85
N ILE A 165 9.13 15.33 -1.55
CA ILE A 165 8.24 14.19 -1.76
C ILE A 165 7.35 14.54 -2.95
N ASP A 166 7.90 14.35 -4.13
CA ASP A 166 7.28 14.71 -5.41
C ASP A 166 6.97 13.48 -6.28
N GLU A 167 6.50 13.72 -7.50
CA GLU A 167 6.06 12.69 -8.47
C GLU A 167 7.14 11.68 -8.85
N ASN A 168 8.42 11.94 -8.55
CA ASN A 168 9.51 10.99 -8.79
C ASN A 168 9.52 9.85 -7.77
N ILE A 169 8.72 9.94 -6.70
CA ILE A 169 8.57 8.85 -5.74
C ILE A 169 7.81 7.69 -6.40
N PRO A 170 8.37 6.46 -6.40
CA PRO A 170 7.74 5.29 -7.00
C PRO A 170 6.68 4.68 -6.07
N VAL A 171 5.68 5.46 -5.70
CA VAL A 171 4.48 5.04 -4.97
C VAL A 171 3.34 4.77 -5.95
N GLY A 172 2.46 3.84 -5.61
CA GLY A 172 1.32 3.51 -6.46
C GLY A 172 0.23 4.58 -6.38
N TRP A 173 0.00 5.10 -5.17
CA TRP A 173 -1.11 5.99 -4.83
C TRP A 173 -0.90 7.39 -5.40
N LYS A 174 -1.99 8.02 -5.86
CA LYS A 174 -1.97 9.33 -6.52
C LYS A 174 -2.34 10.47 -5.57
N GLU A 175 -2.91 10.15 -4.43
CA GLU A 175 -3.41 11.11 -3.46
C GLU A 175 -2.24 11.84 -2.79
N ARG A 176 -2.20 13.16 -2.98
CA ARG A 176 -1.18 14.06 -2.42
C ARG A 176 -1.68 14.93 -1.28
N THR A 177 -2.96 14.77 -0.91
CA THR A 177 -3.57 15.47 0.21
C THR A 177 -3.06 14.85 1.50
N TYR A 178 -2.10 15.50 2.16
CA TYR A 178 -1.61 15.07 3.48
C TYR A 178 -1.08 16.25 4.28
N ASN A 179 -0.99 16.10 5.60
CA ASN A 179 -0.36 17.10 6.48
C ASN A 179 0.35 16.39 7.64
N ILE A 180 1.67 16.22 7.50
CA ILE A 180 2.47 15.48 8.50
C ILE A 180 2.56 16.22 9.84
N ASP A 181 2.55 17.55 9.84
CA ASP A 181 2.62 18.33 11.08
C ASP A 181 1.36 18.14 11.93
N TYR A 182 0.21 18.13 11.27
CA TYR A 182 -1.04 17.76 11.91
C TYR A 182 -1.00 16.33 12.42
N ILE A 183 -0.55 15.34 11.63
CA ILE A 183 -0.41 13.95 12.08
C ILE A 183 0.42 13.86 13.37
N PHE A 184 1.61 14.50 13.43
CA PHE A 184 2.42 14.50 14.65
C PHE A 184 1.77 15.24 15.81
N SER A 185 0.99 16.30 15.54
CA SER A 185 0.23 17.01 16.58
C SER A 185 -0.83 16.13 17.26
N ARG A 186 -1.35 15.13 16.54
CA ARG A 186 -2.26 14.10 17.08
C ARG A 186 -1.54 13.06 17.93
N LYS A 187 -0.20 13.09 17.99
CA LYS A 187 0.66 12.24 18.83
C LYS A 187 0.35 10.73 18.72
N PRO A 188 0.20 10.16 17.51
CA PRO A 188 -0.26 8.78 17.34
C PRO A 188 0.61 7.79 18.10
N ASP A 189 -0.01 6.81 18.72
CA ASP A 189 0.65 5.69 19.40
C ASP A 189 1.03 4.60 18.38
N PHE A 190 0.23 4.48 17.31
CA PHE A 190 0.41 3.50 16.25
C PHE A 190 0.38 4.15 14.88
N ILE A 191 1.27 3.71 13.99
CA ILE A 191 1.28 4.08 12.58
C ILE A 191 1.26 2.80 11.76
N ILE A 192 0.28 2.68 10.86
CA ILE A 192 0.06 1.49 10.06
C ILE A 192 0.14 1.86 8.59
N PHE A 193 1.08 1.26 7.87
CA PHE A 193 1.09 1.25 6.42
C PHE A 193 0.47 -0.06 5.91
N PRO A 194 -0.35 -0.04 4.85
CA PRO A 194 -0.98 -1.22 4.29
C PRO A 194 0.06 -2.21 3.77
N ALA A 195 1.19 -1.74 3.23
CA ALA A 195 2.30 -2.60 2.81
C ALA A 195 3.27 -2.97 3.96
N GLY A 196 2.94 -2.59 5.19
CA GLY A 196 3.74 -2.90 6.36
C GLY A 196 4.89 -1.90 6.57
N TYR A 197 6.11 -2.29 6.20
CA TYR A 197 7.29 -1.46 6.46
C TYR A 197 7.57 -0.43 5.36
N LYS A 198 7.33 -0.82 4.10
CA LYS A 198 7.65 -0.01 2.92
C LYS A 198 6.52 0.98 2.63
N PRO A 199 6.80 2.29 2.49
CA PRO A 199 5.81 3.26 2.04
C PRO A 199 5.26 2.93 0.64
N THR A 200 3.97 3.13 0.46
CA THR A 200 3.21 2.91 -0.78
C THR A 200 2.34 4.09 -1.19
N ALA A 201 2.26 5.13 -0.37
CA ALA A 201 1.59 6.39 -0.65
C ALA A 201 2.46 7.61 -0.30
N PHE A 202 2.17 8.76 -0.91
CA PHE A 202 2.85 10.03 -0.62
C PHE A 202 2.85 10.42 0.86
N PRO A 203 1.73 10.38 1.61
CA PRO A 203 1.73 10.63 3.05
C PRO A 203 2.67 9.69 3.82
N GLU A 204 2.69 8.40 3.47
CA GLU A 204 3.55 7.42 4.12
C GLU A 204 5.02 7.74 3.86
N ALA A 205 5.38 8.08 2.63
CA ALA A 205 6.75 8.45 2.27
C ALA A 205 7.18 9.74 2.98
N ALA A 206 6.29 10.74 3.05
CA ALA A 206 6.54 12.00 3.76
C ALA A 206 6.72 11.79 5.27
N LEU A 207 5.91 10.92 5.87
CA LEU A 207 5.97 10.58 7.29
C LEU A 207 7.21 9.74 7.61
N PHE A 208 7.47 8.67 6.85
CA PHE A 208 8.60 7.75 7.03
C PHE A 208 9.96 8.43 6.85
N SER A 209 10.01 9.47 6.03
CA SER A 209 11.17 10.33 5.82
C SER A 209 11.18 11.57 6.71
N ASP A 210 10.38 11.66 7.77
CA ASP A 210 10.46 12.78 8.72
C ASP A 210 11.31 12.39 9.95
N GLN A 211 12.20 13.28 10.40
CA GLN A 211 13.06 13.00 11.56
C GLN A 211 12.26 12.72 12.85
N ARG A 212 11.07 13.33 13.00
CA ARG A 212 10.18 13.04 14.14
C ARG A 212 9.72 11.59 14.11
N PHE A 213 9.41 11.04 12.94
CA PHE A 213 9.04 9.64 12.80
C PHE A 213 10.18 8.73 13.27
N VAL A 214 11.38 8.99 12.78
CA VAL A 214 12.60 8.24 13.12
C VAL A 214 12.86 8.24 14.63
N ASN A 215 12.75 9.41 15.25
CA ASN A 215 13.10 9.61 16.65
C ASN A 215 11.99 9.13 17.61
N GLN A 216 10.73 9.12 17.17
CA GLN A 216 9.59 8.86 18.03
C GLN A 216 8.99 7.47 17.83
N TYR A 217 9.30 6.77 16.75
CA TYR A 217 8.69 5.48 16.43
C TYR A 217 9.74 4.40 16.18
N TYR A 218 9.36 3.16 16.44
CA TYR A 218 10.13 1.96 16.10
C TYR A 218 9.20 0.94 15.46
N VAL A 219 9.77 -0.01 14.73
CA VAL A 219 9.00 -1.09 14.09
C VAL A 219 8.74 -2.22 15.07
N GLU A 220 7.49 -2.63 15.19
CA GLU A 220 7.04 -3.83 15.87
C GLU A 220 6.54 -4.87 14.85
N LEU A 221 6.70 -6.15 15.17
CA LEU A 221 6.25 -7.27 14.33
C LEU A 221 5.09 -8.00 15.00
N LEU A 222 4.05 -8.29 14.23
CA LEU A 222 2.93 -9.15 14.59
C LEU A 222 2.93 -10.40 13.69
N TYR A 223 3.01 -11.59 14.27
CA TYR A 223 2.80 -12.81 13.50
C TYR A 223 1.30 -13.10 13.36
N SER A 224 0.82 -13.18 12.13
CA SER A 224 -0.54 -13.61 11.83
C SER A 224 -0.54 -15.07 11.39
N SER A 225 -1.12 -15.95 12.20
CA SER A 225 -1.37 -17.36 11.83
C SER A 225 -2.35 -17.44 10.65
N GLU A 226 -3.34 -16.56 10.63
CA GLU A 226 -4.37 -16.49 9.59
C GLU A 226 -3.88 -16.12 8.20
N LEU A 227 -2.77 -15.38 8.11
CA LEU A 227 -2.12 -14.96 6.87
C LEU A 227 -0.76 -15.63 6.68
N ASN A 228 -0.30 -16.42 7.66
CA ASN A 228 1.01 -17.04 7.72
C ASN A 228 2.16 -16.06 7.39
N GLN A 229 2.12 -14.87 7.97
CA GLN A 229 3.08 -13.80 7.67
C GLN A 229 3.36 -12.90 8.88
N MET A 230 4.54 -12.30 8.87
CA MET A 230 4.88 -11.19 9.77
C MET A 230 4.29 -9.89 9.23
N LEU A 231 3.62 -9.17 10.12
CA LEU A 231 2.90 -7.93 9.88
C LEU A 231 3.61 -6.80 10.64
N PRO A 232 4.46 -6.02 9.95
CA PRO A 232 5.16 -4.90 10.57
C PRO A 232 4.26 -3.67 10.69
N PHE A 233 4.31 -3.02 11.83
CA PHE A 233 3.66 -1.73 12.10
C PHE A 233 4.57 -0.89 13.00
N PHE A 234 4.28 0.39 13.15
CA PHE A 234 5.14 1.29 13.92
C PHE A 234 4.47 1.70 15.22
N VAL A 235 5.27 1.69 16.29
CA VAL A 235 4.82 1.99 17.64
C VAL A 235 5.64 3.14 18.18
N LYS A 236 4.99 4.03 18.91
CA LYS A 236 5.62 5.16 19.58
C LYS A 236 6.58 4.68 20.69
N ARG A 237 7.78 5.24 20.73
CA ARG A 237 8.78 4.98 21.76
C ARG A 237 8.30 5.55 23.10
N LYS A 238 8.35 4.73 24.16
CA LYS A 238 7.97 5.15 25.53
C LYS A 238 9.02 6.04 26.19
N SER A 239 10.30 5.81 25.91
CA SER A 239 11.39 6.68 26.33
C SER A 239 11.99 7.36 25.11
N MET A 240 12.28 8.65 25.23
CA MET A 240 13.13 9.42 24.31
C MET A 240 14.56 8.87 24.40
N LEU A 241 14.80 7.64 23.96
CA LEU A 241 16.10 7.28 23.39
C LEU A 241 16.15 8.01 22.05
N ILE A 242 16.39 9.32 22.13
CA ILE A 242 16.70 10.16 20.98
C ILE A 242 17.92 9.49 20.37
N SER A 243 17.80 9.03 19.13
CA SER A 243 19.01 8.65 18.40
C SER A 243 19.92 9.88 18.39
N ASN A 244 21.15 9.72 18.86
CA ASN A 244 22.12 10.83 18.95
C ASN A 244 22.53 11.40 17.58
N ASP A 245 21.96 10.88 16.49
CA ASP A 245 22.18 11.38 15.14
C ASP A 245 21.35 12.63 14.88
N THR A 246 21.88 13.77 15.31
CA THR A 246 21.52 15.06 14.72
C THR A 246 22.06 15.10 13.30
N CYS A 247 21.28 14.61 12.33
CA CYS A 247 21.71 14.64 10.94
C CYS A 247 21.72 16.08 10.42
N SER A 248 22.91 16.69 10.33
CA SER A 248 23.07 17.98 9.66
C SER A 248 22.84 17.79 8.15
N ASN A 249 21.93 18.58 7.55
CA ASN A 249 21.59 18.53 6.12
C ASN A 249 20.76 17.28 5.71
N TYR A 250 19.69 17.01 6.47
CA TYR A 250 18.75 15.91 6.24
C TYR A 250 17.92 16.13 4.97
N SER A 251 18.23 15.39 3.88
CA SER A 251 17.37 15.31 2.70
C SER A 251 16.48 14.08 2.77
N ARG A 252 15.18 14.25 2.55
CA ARG A 252 14.15 13.20 2.54
C ARG A 252 14.21 12.31 1.30
N LYS A 253 14.97 12.72 0.27
CA LYS A 253 15.10 11.99 -1.00
C LYS A 253 15.69 10.58 -0.86
N TRP A 254 16.30 10.23 0.27
CA TRP A 254 16.72 8.84 0.54
C TRP A 254 15.55 7.84 0.46
N VAL A 255 14.31 8.29 0.73
CA VAL A 255 13.13 7.43 0.67
C VAL A 255 12.86 6.89 -0.73
N ILE A 256 13.27 7.61 -1.78
CA ILE A 256 13.15 7.16 -3.17
C ILE A 256 14.01 5.91 -3.38
N ASP A 257 15.29 5.98 -3.00
CA ASP A 257 16.23 4.86 -3.10
C ASP A 257 15.77 3.68 -2.25
N PHE A 258 15.22 3.97 -1.06
CA PHE A 258 14.64 2.95 -0.19
C PHE A 258 13.46 2.21 -0.85
N ILE A 259 12.50 2.92 -1.44
CA ILE A 259 11.34 2.29 -2.07
C ILE A 259 11.79 1.51 -3.32
N LYS A 260 12.67 2.08 -4.17
CA LYS A 260 13.21 1.39 -5.36
C LYS A 260 13.96 0.12 -5.00
N GLY A 261 14.90 0.21 -4.05
CA GLY A 261 15.68 -0.93 -3.58
C GLY A 261 14.81 -2.02 -2.98
N ASN A 262 13.79 -1.67 -2.18
CA ASN A 262 12.86 -2.66 -1.63
C ASN A 262 11.96 -3.30 -2.71
N ASN A 263 11.52 -2.56 -3.73
CA ASN A 263 10.76 -3.15 -4.83
C ASN A 263 11.60 -4.22 -5.57
N LEU A 264 12.87 -3.90 -5.86
CA LEU A 264 13.81 -4.86 -6.47
C LEU A 264 14.12 -6.04 -5.55
N LEU A 265 14.25 -5.79 -4.24
CA LEU A 265 14.47 -6.85 -3.25
C LEU A 265 13.28 -7.82 -3.19
N LEU A 266 12.04 -7.31 -3.20
CA LEU A 266 10.85 -8.15 -3.25
C LEU A 266 10.77 -8.97 -4.55
N GLU A 267 11.15 -8.36 -5.67
CA GLU A 267 11.25 -9.04 -6.95
C GLU A 267 12.30 -10.16 -6.89
N PHE A 268 13.52 -9.88 -6.40
CA PHE A 268 14.57 -10.86 -6.18
C PHE A 268 14.11 -12.02 -5.28
N ILE A 269 13.42 -11.73 -4.18
CA ILE A 269 12.93 -12.78 -3.27
C ILE A 269 11.97 -13.72 -4.00
N LYS A 270 11.14 -13.19 -4.90
CA LYS A 270 10.14 -13.93 -5.68
C LYS A 270 10.75 -14.69 -6.86
N SER A 271 11.59 -14.04 -7.66
CA SER A 271 12.12 -14.58 -8.93
C SER A 271 13.45 -15.32 -8.76
N LYS A 272 14.21 -15.01 -7.71
CA LYS A 272 15.62 -15.40 -7.53
C LYS A 272 16.54 -14.93 -8.66
N ASP A 273 16.16 -13.84 -9.34
CA ASP A 273 16.97 -13.24 -10.40
C ASP A 273 18.20 -12.50 -9.82
N GLU A 274 19.36 -13.10 -9.95
CA GLU A 274 20.63 -12.57 -9.44
C GLU A 274 21.05 -11.26 -10.14
N SER A 275 20.54 -10.94 -11.33
CA SER A 275 20.85 -9.69 -12.03
C SER A 275 20.37 -8.44 -11.29
N LEU A 276 19.49 -8.61 -10.31
CA LEU A 276 18.95 -7.52 -9.48
C LEU A 276 19.86 -7.14 -8.32
N ILE A 277 20.79 -8.02 -7.92
CA ILE A 277 21.62 -7.89 -6.72
C ILE A 277 22.42 -6.58 -6.73
N ASP A 278 23.16 -6.31 -7.80
CA ASP A 278 24.02 -5.12 -7.92
C ASP A 278 23.22 -3.82 -7.76
N LYS A 279 22.03 -3.75 -8.36
CA LYS A 279 21.16 -2.58 -8.26
C LYS A 279 20.58 -2.42 -6.85
N ILE A 280 20.20 -3.51 -6.18
CA ILE A 280 19.72 -3.46 -4.79
C ILE A 280 20.84 -2.93 -3.89
N GLU A 281 22.06 -3.42 -4.07
CA GLU A 281 23.23 -2.94 -3.33
C GLU A 281 23.53 -1.48 -3.60
N GLU A 282 23.45 -1.03 -4.86
CA GLU A 282 23.65 0.37 -5.22
C GLU A 282 22.68 1.28 -4.46
N TYR A 283 21.38 0.96 -4.43
CA TYR A 283 20.39 1.72 -3.67
C TYR A 283 20.69 1.69 -2.17
N ALA A 284 21.03 0.53 -1.61
CA ALA A 284 21.35 0.42 -0.19
C ALA A 284 22.58 1.25 0.19
N GLN A 285 23.64 1.21 -0.63
CA GLN A 285 24.85 1.99 -0.43
C GLN A 285 24.60 3.50 -0.61
N SER A 286 23.72 3.90 -1.53
CA SER A 286 23.27 5.30 -1.66
C SER A 286 22.65 5.80 -0.36
N ILE A 287 21.80 5.01 0.28
CA ILE A 287 21.18 5.35 1.58
C ILE A 287 22.25 5.46 2.67
N ILE A 288 23.15 4.49 2.77
CA ILE A 288 24.23 4.49 3.78
C ILE A 288 25.13 5.74 3.64
N LYS A 289 25.48 6.12 2.39
CA LYS A 289 26.33 7.30 2.11
C LYS A 289 25.71 8.61 2.56
N LYS A 290 24.37 8.72 2.59
CA LYS A 290 23.65 9.94 3.01
C LYS A 290 23.75 10.21 4.52
N ARG A 291 24.31 9.29 5.32
CA ARG A 291 24.54 9.35 6.78
C ARG A 291 23.30 9.54 7.65
N CYS A 292 22.18 9.98 7.10
CA CYS A 292 20.88 9.90 7.76
C CYS A 292 20.23 8.56 7.39
N ARG A 293 19.76 7.80 8.40
CA ARG A 293 19.02 6.54 8.19
C ARG A 293 19.86 5.42 7.58
N THR A 294 21.12 5.31 8.01
CA THR A 294 22.03 4.24 7.53
C THR A 294 21.50 2.84 7.86
N GLU A 295 20.68 2.72 8.91
CA GLU A 295 20.02 1.49 9.33
C GLU A 295 19.17 0.90 8.20
N GLU A 296 18.50 1.73 7.41
CA GLU A 296 17.62 1.28 6.33
C GLU A 296 18.40 0.64 5.18
N GLY A 297 19.58 1.18 4.88
CA GLY A 297 20.49 0.58 3.91
C GLY A 297 21.12 -0.72 4.43
N TYR A 298 21.55 -0.75 5.69
CA TYR A 298 22.06 -1.99 6.30
C TYR A 298 20.99 -3.07 6.40
N LEU A 299 19.75 -2.71 6.72
CA LEU A 299 18.62 -3.64 6.76
C LEU A 299 18.35 -4.24 5.37
N MET A 300 18.39 -3.42 4.32
CA MET A 300 18.25 -3.88 2.93
C MET A 300 19.34 -4.86 2.52
N ILE A 301 20.62 -4.56 2.82
CA ILE A 301 21.74 -5.47 2.56
C ILE A 301 21.60 -6.76 3.40
N GLY A 302 21.24 -6.63 4.67
CA GLY A 302 21.03 -7.76 5.57
C GLY A 302 20.00 -8.74 5.04
N LEU A 303 18.85 -8.22 4.56
CA LEU A 303 17.80 -9.00 3.91
C LEU A 303 18.27 -9.66 2.62
N LEU A 304 18.94 -8.90 1.74
CA LEU A 304 19.50 -9.42 0.49
C LEU A 304 20.43 -10.62 0.76
N ARG A 305 21.41 -10.44 1.65
CA ARG A 305 22.38 -11.46 2.03
C ARG A 305 21.72 -12.66 2.70
N PHE A 306 20.70 -12.45 3.52
CA PHE A 306 19.92 -13.54 4.13
C PHE A 306 19.30 -14.42 3.04
N HIS A 307 18.68 -13.81 2.03
CA HIS A 307 18.01 -14.53 0.95
C HIS A 307 18.96 -15.15 -0.08
N GLN A 308 20.22 -14.70 -0.13
CA GLN A 308 21.32 -15.37 -0.84
C GLN A 308 21.93 -16.54 -0.05
N GLY A 309 21.59 -16.71 1.23
CA GLY A 309 22.21 -17.72 2.11
C GLY A 309 23.55 -17.28 2.73
N LEU A 310 23.95 -16.02 2.56
CA LEU A 310 25.19 -15.45 3.10
C LEU A 310 24.98 -14.99 4.56
N PHE A 311 24.79 -15.94 5.47
CA PHE A 311 24.34 -15.68 6.85
C PHE A 311 25.36 -14.90 7.71
N ASP A 312 26.66 -14.97 7.43
CA ASP A 312 27.66 -14.18 8.16
C ASP A 312 27.61 -12.70 7.79
N GLU A 313 27.50 -12.38 6.51
CA GLU A 313 27.34 -11.01 6.03
C GLU A 313 26.00 -10.44 6.45
N SER A 314 24.94 -11.25 6.36
CA SER A 314 23.61 -10.88 6.83
C SER A 314 23.62 -10.54 8.32
N TYR A 315 24.24 -11.38 9.15
CA TYR A 315 24.38 -11.14 10.59
C TYR A 315 25.09 -9.82 10.88
N LYS A 316 26.22 -9.55 10.22
CA LYS A 316 26.99 -8.30 10.41
C LYS A 316 26.13 -7.06 10.14
N ASN A 317 25.31 -7.09 9.08
CA ASN A 317 24.46 -5.96 8.72
C ASN A 317 23.30 -5.77 9.70
N PHE A 318 22.58 -6.84 10.06
CA PHE A 318 21.51 -6.73 11.07
C PHE A 318 22.04 -6.34 12.45
N TYR A 319 23.23 -6.80 12.81
CA TYR A 319 23.84 -6.43 14.08
C TYR A 319 24.18 -4.94 14.14
N LYS A 320 24.65 -4.32 13.04
CA LYS A 320 24.82 -2.86 12.96
C LYS A 320 23.50 -2.12 13.19
N VAL A 321 22.41 -2.57 12.56
CA VAL A 321 21.07 -2.00 12.77
C VAL A 321 20.67 -2.12 14.25
N TYR A 322 20.84 -3.29 14.85
CA TYR A 322 20.51 -3.53 16.25
C TYR A 322 21.33 -2.67 17.23
N MET A 323 22.61 -2.44 16.94
CA MET A 323 23.47 -1.58 17.78
C MET A 323 23.04 -0.11 17.72
N ASN A 324 22.56 0.35 16.57
CA ASN A 324 22.07 1.72 16.40
C ASN A 324 20.64 1.90 16.94
N ASP A 325 19.75 0.95 16.69
CA ASP A 325 18.38 0.92 17.18
C ASP A 325 18.03 -0.44 17.81
N PRO A 326 18.26 -0.60 19.13
CA PRO A 326 17.97 -1.84 19.85
C PRO A 326 16.48 -2.19 19.94
N LEU A 327 15.58 -1.32 19.43
CA LEU A 327 14.15 -1.57 19.30
C LEU A 327 13.74 -1.99 17.89
N ASN A 328 14.68 -2.05 16.92
CA ASN A 328 14.35 -2.45 15.56
C ASN A 328 14.05 -3.96 15.48
N SER A 329 12.75 -4.30 15.50
CA SER A 329 12.28 -5.67 15.58
C SER A 329 12.61 -6.52 14.35
N PHE A 330 12.78 -5.91 13.18
CA PHE A 330 13.27 -6.63 11.99
C PHE A 330 14.67 -7.17 12.22
N SER A 331 15.60 -6.31 12.65
CA SER A 331 16.98 -6.73 12.90
C SER A 331 17.07 -7.84 13.95
N ILE A 332 16.32 -7.70 15.05
CA ILE A 332 16.27 -8.70 16.13
C ILE A 332 15.71 -10.03 15.61
N TYR A 333 14.61 -10.00 14.84
CA TYR A 333 14.01 -11.20 14.27
C TYR A 333 14.96 -11.95 13.34
N TYR A 334 15.64 -11.26 12.43
CA TYR A 334 16.58 -11.91 11.53
C TYR A 334 17.85 -12.38 12.25
N LEU A 335 18.35 -11.65 13.26
CA LEU A 335 19.45 -12.14 14.10
C LEU A 335 19.06 -13.44 14.81
N MET A 336 17.83 -13.53 15.34
CA MET A 336 17.29 -14.76 15.93
C MET A 336 17.25 -15.90 14.90
N LEU A 337 16.72 -15.67 13.70
CA LEU A 337 16.67 -16.69 12.63
C LEU A 337 18.07 -17.17 12.22
N ILE A 338 19.02 -16.24 12.09
CA ILE A 338 20.40 -16.56 11.71
C ILE A 338 21.08 -17.35 12.83
N SER A 339 20.92 -16.95 14.10
CA SER A 339 21.46 -17.70 15.23
C SER A 339 20.90 -19.12 15.30
N SER A 340 19.61 -19.31 15.01
CA SER A 340 19.03 -20.65 14.89
C SER A 340 19.64 -21.46 13.75
N LYS A 341 19.91 -20.85 12.60
CA LYS A 341 20.53 -21.53 11.46
C LYS A 341 22.01 -21.90 11.67
N LYS A 342 22.69 -21.21 12.60
CA LYS A 342 24.10 -21.44 12.94
C LYS A 342 24.28 -22.30 14.19
N ASP A 343 23.20 -22.82 14.78
CA ASP A 343 23.20 -23.54 16.05
C ASP A 343 23.86 -22.75 17.22
N ASP A 344 23.83 -21.40 17.16
CA ASP A 344 24.32 -20.52 18.23
C ASP A 344 23.22 -20.32 19.28
N SER A 345 23.17 -21.24 20.24
CA SER A 345 22.15 -21.27 21.31
C SER A 345 22.17 -20.02 22.20
N VAL A 346 23.34 -19.41 22.42
CA VAL A 346 23.52 -18.23 23.27
C VAL A 346 22.88 -17.02 22.60
N SER A 347 23.25 -16.74 21.35
CA SER A 347 22.66 -15.63 20.60
C SER A 347 21.19 -15.87 20.30
N LEU A 348 20.79 -17.10 20.00
CA LEU A 348 19.39 -17.45 19.79
C LEU A 348 18.54 -17.10 21.01
N THR A 349 18.95 -17.52 22.21
CA THR A 349 18.25 -17.22 23.46
C THR A 349 18.20 -15.71 23.71
N LYS A 350 19.32 -15.01 23.51
CA LYS A 350 19.41 -13.55 23.66
C LYS A 350 18.41 -12.81 22.77
N PHE A 351 18.42 -13.09 21.46
CA PHE A 351 17.57 -12.37 20.50
C PHE A 351 16.11 -12.79 20.59
N THR A 352 15.82 -14.03 20.97
CA THR A 352 14.44 -14.49 21.25
C THR A 352 13.83 -13.70 22.40
N ARG A 353 14.55 -13.60 23.54
CA ARG A 353 14.09 -12.82 24.69
C ARG A 353 13.90 -11.36 24.34
N LYS A 354 14.85 -10.78 23.59
CA LYS A 354 14.75 -9.38 23.16
C LYS A 354 13.59 -9.15 22.19
N LEU A 355 13.33 -10.07 21.27
CA LEU A 355 12.21 -9.97 20.35
C LEU A 355 10.88 -10.03 21.09
N LYS A 356 10.74 -10.93 22.08
CA LYS A 356 9.52 -11.02 22.90
C LYS A 356 9.28 -9.77 23.73
N GLU A 357 10.34 -9.12 24.22
CA GLU A 357 10.27 -7.86 24.96
C GLU A 357 9.77 -6.70 24.07
N VAL A 358 10.32 -6.57 22.85
CA VAL A 358 10.09 -5.42 21.96
C VAL A 358 8.88 -5.62 21.05
N SER A 359 8.66 -6.85 20.59
CA SER A 359 7.58 -7.30 19.69
C SER A 359 6.93 -8.58 20.23
N PRO A 360 6.15 -8.52 21.31
CA PRO A 360 5.54 -9.71 21.89
C PRO A 360 4.60 -10.45 20.93
N GLY A 361 4.02 -9.72 19.95
CA GLY A 361 3.20 -10.27 18.87
C GLY A 361 3.96 -11.08 17.82
N ALA A 362 5.29 -10.97 17.74
CA ALA A 362 6.09 -11.74 16.80
C ALA A 362 6.18 -13.23 17.19
N LEU A 363 6.04 -13.52 18.49
CA LEU A 363 6.16 -14.87 19.06
C LEU A 363 4.96 -15.17 19.98
N PRO A 364 3.73 -15.26 19.44
CA PRO A 364 2.51 -15.31 20.26
C PRO A 364 2.45 -16.53 21.18
N ASN A 365 2.94 -17.68 20.71
CA ASN A 365 2.87 -18.95 21.45
C ASN A 365 4.06 -19.21 22.38
N MET A 366 5.01 -18.27 22.46
CA MET A 366 6.22 -18.46 23.26
C MET A 366 6.07 -17.82 24.64
N VAL A 367 6.10 -18.65 25.68
CA VAL A 367 6.20 -18.23 27.08
C VAL A 367 7.68 -18.29 27.47
N LEU A 368 8.26 -17.15 27.82
CA LEU A 368 9.60 -17.13 28.41
C LEU A 368 9.46 -17.70 29.84
N GLN A 369 10.14 -18.82 30.11
CA GLN A 369 10.28 -19.36 31.46
C GLN A 369 11.33 -18.59 32.25
#